data_AF-A0A6A5R6Z2-F1
#
_entry.id   AF-A0A6A5R6Z2-F1
#
_cell.length_a   1.000
_cell.length_b   1.000
_cell.length_c   1.000
_cell.angle_alpha   90.00
_cell.angle_beta   90.00
_cell.angle_gamma   90.00
#
_symmetry.space_group_name_H-M   'P 1'
#
loop_
_entity.id
_entity.type
_entity.pdbx_description
1 polymer ?
#
loop_
_entity_poly.entity_id
_entity_poly.type
_entity_poly.pdbx_seq_one_letter_code
_entity_poly.pdbx_strand_id
1 'polypeptide(L)' 'CLANNIIVCCLPSYTPHKLQPCDVGPFAPLKTAYRDQVERLNRGGVDMVSKEHFTYLYSPAQDRDMNKRNVQAG' A
#
# COMPACT_ATOMS: atom_id res chain seq x y z
N CYS A 1 20.53 -1.22 -14.94
CA CYS A 1 20.43 -2.23 -13.88
C CYS A 1 21.77 -2.89 -13.60
N LEU A 2 22.41 -3.55 -14.60
CA LEU A 2 23.70 -4.23 -14.40
C LEU A 2 24.83 -3.29 -13.94
N ALA A 3 24.95 -2.10 -14.54
CA ALA A 3 25.93 -1.08 -14.12
C ALA A 3 25.72 -0.55 -12.68
N ASN A 4 24.52 -0.74 -12.11
CA ASN A 4 24.18 -0.36 -10.74
C ASN A 4 24.09 -1.59 -9.81
N ASN A 5 24.57 -2.76 -10.25
CA ASN A 5 24.48 -4.03 -9.52
C ASN A 5 23.05 -4.43 -9.11
N ILE A 6 22.04 -4.00 -9.87
CA ILE A 6 20.64 -4.35 -9.63
C ILE A 6 20.34 -5.66 -10.36
N ILE A 7 20.05 -6.72 -9.60
CA ILE A 7 19.61 -8.01 -10.10
C ILE A 7 18.11 -7.95 -10.36
N VAL A 8 17.69 -8.31 -11.58
CA VAL A 8 16.26 -8.36 -11.94
C VAL A 8 15.72 -9.75 -11.63
N CYS A 9 14.74 -9.82 -10.73
CA CYS A 9 14.00 -11.05 -10.45
C CYS A 9 12.76 -11.13 -11.35
N CYS A 10 12.76 -12.02 -12.33
CA CYS A 10 11.59 -12.28 -13.17
C CYS A 10 10.65 -13.26 -12.46
N LEU A 11 9.49 -12.77 -12.01
CA LEU A 11 8.46 -13.62 -11.41
C LEU A 11 7.61 -14.30 -12.49
N PRO A 12 7.09 -15.52 -12.25
CA PRO A 12 6.19 -16.19 -13.18
C PRO A 12 4.90 -15.38 -13.41
N SER A 13 4.37 -15.45 -14.62
CA SER A 13 3.05 -14.86 -14.93
C SER A 13 1.97 -15.41 -14.00
N TYR A 14 0.95 -14.60 -13.67
CA TYR A 14 -0.17 -14.93 -12.77
C TYR A 14 0.16 -15.23 -11.30
N THR A 15 1.42 -15.08 -10.86
CA THR A 15 1.82 -15.15 -9.45
C THR A 15 2.08 -13.83 -8.68
N PRO A 16 1.80 -12.60 -9.19
CA PRO A 16 2.17 -11.36 -8.51
C PRO A 16 1.64 -11.25 -7.07
N HIS A 17 0.34 -11.50 -6.88
CA HIS A 17 -0.36 -11.40 -5.60
C HIS A 17 0.14 -12.35 -4.51
N LYS A 18 1.01 -13.32 -4.84
CA LYS A 18 1.62 -14.25 -3.87
C LYS A 18 3.13 -14.05 -3.74
N LEU A 19 3.79 -13.62 -4.81
CA LEU A 19 5.25 -13.62 -4.89
C LEU A 19 5.86 -12.21 -4.91
N GLN A 20 5.07 -11.15 -5.10
CA GLN A 20 5.59 -9.79 -5.04
C GLN A 20 5.77 -9.37 -3.58
N PRO A 21 7.02 -9.15 -3.13
CA PRO A 21 7.30 -8.80 -1.73
C PRO A 21 6.57 -7.53 -1.30
N CYS A 22 6.38 -6.57 -2.21
CA CYS A 22 5.64 -5.35 -1.94
C CYS A 22 4.15 -5.61 -1.67
N ASP A 23 3.52 -6.50 -2.43
CA ASP A 23 2.10 -6.83 -2.30
C ASP A 23 1.80 -7.61 -1.02
N VAL A 24 2.68 -8.55 -0.65
CA VAL A 24 2.51 -9.39 0.57
C VAL A 24 2.98 -8.68 1.85
N GLY A 25 4.01 -7.84 1.76
CA GLY A 25 4.56 -7.12 2.90
C GLY A 25 3.92 -5.74 3.05
N PRO A 26 4.60 -4.66 2.64
CA PRO A 26 4.23 -3.28 3.00
C PRO A 26 2.88 -2.80 2.44
N PHE A 27 2.38 -3.35 1.32
CA PHE A 27 1.15 -2.85 0.70
C PHE A 27 -0.12 -3.40 1.36
N ALA A 28 -0.07 -4.56 2.02
CA ALA A 28 -1.23 -5.11 2.71
C ALA A 28 -1.65 -4.28 3.94
N PRO A 29 -0.75 -3.89 4.87
CA PRO A 29 -1.05 -2.95 5.94
C PRO A 29 -1.49 -1.59 5.40
N LEU A 30 -0.76 -1.03 4.42
CA LEU A 30 -1.10 0.27 3.82
C LEU A 30 -2.53 0.28 3.22
N LYS A 31 -2.93 -0.78 2.51
CA LYS A 31 -4.28 -0.92 1.97
C LYS A 31 -5.33 -0.94 3.08
N THR A 32 -4.99 -1.52 4.23
CA THR A 32 -5.86 -1.58 5.41
C THR A 32 -6.01 -0.19 6.04
N ALA A 33 -4.92 0.54 6.31
CA ALA A 33 -5.03 1.91 6.81
C ALA A 33 -5.74 2.85 5.84
N TYR A 34 -5.52 2.71 4.53
CA TYR A 34 -6.24 3.54 3.55
C TYR A 34 -7.75 3.27 3.61
N ARG A 35 -8.15 1.99 3.73
CA ARG A 35 -9.55 1.63 3.93
C ARG A 35 -10.12 2.22 5.21
N ASP A 36 -9.38 2.22 6.32
CA ASP A 36 -9.80 2.87 7.57
C ASP A 36 -10.06 4.38 7.35
N GLN A 37 -9.21 5.07 6.59
CA GLN A 37 -9.37 6.50 6.29
C GLN A 37 -10.63 6.75 5.44
N VAL A 38 -10.87 5.89 4.43
CA VAL A 38 -12.09 5.93 3.61
C VAL A 38 -13.35 5.72 4.47
N GLU A 39 -13.34 4.72 5.36
CA GLU A 39 -14.49 4.43 6.23
C GLU A 39 -14.76 5.57 7.22
N ARG A 40 -13.72 6.25 7.73
CA ARG A 40 -13.87 7.46 8.55
C ARG A 40 -14.49 8.61 7.78
N LEU A 41 -14.05 8.84 6.55
CA LEU A 41 -14.58 9.90 5.70
C LEU A 41 -16.06 9.63 5.36
N ASN A 42 -16.42 8.38 5.10
CA ASN A 42 -17.81 7.96 4.88
C ASN A 42 -18.69 8.20 6.11
N ARG A 43 -18.22 7.85 7.32
CA ARG A 43 -18.93 8.16 8.57
C ARG A 43 -19.12 9.67 8.80
N GLY A 44 -18.29 10.51 8.18
CA GLY A 44 -18.41 11.97 8.18
C GLY A 44 -19.43 12.53 7.18
N GLY A 45 -20.13 11.67 6.42
CA GLY A 45 -21.17 12.05 5.46
C GLY A 45 -20.70 12.15 4.00
N VAL A 46 -19.50 11.67 3.68
CA VAL A 46 -19.00 11.62 2.29
C VAL A 46 -19.17 10.21 1.73
N ASP A 47 -20.24 9.99 0.97
CA ASP A 47 -20.57 8.67 0.46
C ASP A 47 -19.72 8.21 -0.73
N MET A 48 -19.04 9.14 -1.42
CA MET A 48 -18.24 8.84 -2.60
C MET A 48 -16.81 9.37 -2.47
N VAL A 49 -15.84 8.45 -2.49
CA VAL A 49 -14.42 8.79 -2.55
C VAL A 49 -13.98 8.83 -4.01
N SER A 50 -13.69 10.04 -4.50
CA SER A 50 -13.14 10.28 -5.83
C SER A 50 -11.60 10.34 -5.79
N LYS A 51 -10.96 10.47 -6.97
CA LYS A 51 -9.51 10.63 -7.08
C LYS A 51 -8.95 11.85 -6.35
N GLU A 52 -9.73 12.93 -6.19
CA GLU A 52 -9.24 14.14 -5.52
C GLU A 52 -9.00 13.94 -4.01
N HIS A 53 -9.70 12.96 -3.43
CA HIS A 53 -9.54 12.56 -2.03
C HIS A 53 -8.32 11.66 -1.81
N PHE A 54 -7.74 11.10 -2.88
CA PHE A 54 -6.70 10.08 -2.77
C PHE A 54 -5.52 10.57 -1.94
N THR A 55 -4.91 11.70 -2.29
CA THR A 55 -3.72 12.19 -1.59
C THR A 55 -4.01 12.52 -0.13
N TYR A 56 -5.19 13.08 0.15
CA TYR A 56 -5.64 13.40 1.51
C TYR A 56 -5.79 12.15 2.38
N LEU A 57 -6.33 11.06 1.83
CA LEU A 57 -6.51 9.80 2.56
C LEU A 57 -5.24 8.94 2.58
N TYR A 58 -4.42 9.03 1.54
CA TYR A 58 -3.22 8.23 1.36
C TYR A 58 -2.07 8.68 2.25
N SER A 59 -1.80 9.99 2.35
CA SER A 59 -0.71 10.52 3.19
C SER A 59 -0.78 10.03 4.64
N PRO A 60 -1.91 10.16 5.37
CA PRO A 60 -1.99 9.68 6.74
C PRO A 60 -1.99 8.14 6.85
N ALA A 61 -2.45 7.41 5.82
CA ALA A 61 -2.33 5.96 5.79
C ALA A 61 -0.88 5.50 5.62
N GLN A 62 -0.11 6.21 4.79
CA GLN A 62 1.30 5.97 4.56
C GLN A 62 2.12 6.24 5.82
N ASP A 63 1.94 7.39 6.48
CA ASP A 63 2.67 7.73 7.71
C ASP A 63 2.41 6.72 8.84
N ARG A 64 1.19 6.18 8.89
CA ARG A 64 0.79 5.18 9.88
C ARG A 64 1.47 3.84 9.64
N ASP A 65 1.47 3.33 8.41
CA ASP A 65 1.80 1.92 8.14
C ASP A 65 3.09 1.66 7.36
N MET A 66 3.66 2.66 6.67
CA MET A 66 4.95 2.54 6.01
C MET A 66 6.13 2.84 6.95
N ASN A 67 6.05 2.32 8.17
CA ASN A 67 7.12 2.43 9.16
C ASN A 67 7.86 1.09 9.32
N LYS A 68 9.10 1.16 9.81
CA LYS A 68 9.97 -0.02 9.93
C LYS A 68 9.33 -1.18 10.72
N ARG A 69 8.54 -0.88 11.76
CA ARG A 69 7.90 -1.91 12.58
C ARG A 69 6.82 -2.66 11.80
N ASN A 70 5.98 -1.93 11.07
CA ASN A 70 4.85 -2.51 10.34
C ASN A 70 5.31 -3.25 9.07
N VAL A 71 6.36 -2.77 8.40
CA VAL A 71 6.97 -3.45 7.24
C VAL A 71 7.67 -4.76 7.65
N GLN A 72 8.21 -4.84 8.87
CA GLN A 72 8.90 -6.03 9.38
C GLN A 72 7.95 -7.05 10.04
N ALA A 73 6.69 -6.69 10.26
CA ALA A 73 5.69 -7.54 10.90
C ALA A 73 4.89 -8.40 9.89
N GLY A 74 5.06 -8.16 8.59
CA GLY A 74 4.45 -8.93 7.50
C GLY A 74 5.22 -10.19 7.13
#